data_AF-A0A2A5EL71-F1
#
_entry.id   AF-A0A2A5EL71-F1
#
_cell.length_a   1.000
_cell.length_b   1.000
_cell.length_c   1.000
_cell.angle_alpha   90.00
_cell.angle_beta   90.00
_cell.angle_gamma   90.00
#
_symmetry.space_group_name_H-M   'P 1'
#
loop_
_entity.id
_entity.type
_entity.pdbx_description
1 polymer ?
#
loop_
_entity_poly.entity_id
_entity_poly.type
_entity_poly.pdbx_seq_one_letter_code
_entity_poly.pdbx_strand_id
1 'polypeptide(L)'
;METKANMQAQRCAGLTHRMRVIQQEITTQRRELEHAEGGIRTQERRLENLDSQARRTGDPEGFSGEIAAARRELSQEQRKRDRIEQKIRDLETDLRELVNEFNSLRCGRDREA
;
A
#
# COMPACT_ATOMS: atom_id res chain seq x y z
N MET A 1 0.54 40.46 19.13
CA MET A 1 -0.32 40.23 17.94
C MET A 1 0.49 39.44 16.94
N GLU A 2 0.18 38.16 16.72
CA GLU A 2 0.77 37.43 15.58
C GLU A 2 0.21 38.01 14.29
N THR A 3 1.09 38.26 13.33
CA THR A 3 0.69 38.79 12.02
C THR A 3 0.00 37.71 11.20
N LYS A 4 -0.90 38.09 10.28
CA LYS A 4 -1.54 37.16 9.34
C LYS A 4 -0.52 36.29 8.59
N ALA A 5 0.63 36.88 8.24
CA ALA A 5 1.75 36.18 7.61
C ALA A 5 2.33 35.07 8.52
N ASN A 6 2.45 35.30 9.83
CA ASN A 6 2.96 34.31 10.77
C ASN A 6 2.01 33.10 10.90
N MET A 7 0.69 33.36 11.03
CA MET A 7 -0.32 32.31 11.08
C MET A 7 -0.36 31.48 9.79
N GLN A 8 -0.19 32.13 8.64
CA GLN A 8 -0.16 31.43 7.34
C GLN A 8 1.10 30.55 7.23
N ALA A 9 2.26 31.05 7.61
CA ALA A 9 3.51 30.27 7.61
C ALA A 9 3.43 29.03 8.52
N GLN A 10 2.83 29.17 9.71
CA GLN A 10 2.60 28.05 10.63
C GLN A 10 1.68 26.99 10.00
N ARG A 11 0.59 27.40 9.33
CA ARG A 11 -0.30 26.47 8.61
C ARG A 11 0.42 25.73 7.49
N CYS A 12 1.19 26.44 6.67
CA CYS A 12 2.00 25.84 5.61
C CYS A 12 2.96 24.78 6.16
N ALA A 13 3.67 25.09 7.25
CA ALA A 13 4.61 24.18 7.90
C ALA A 13 3.88 22.91 8.43
N GLY A 14 2.70 23.08 9.02
CA GLY A 14 1.85 21.97 9.45
C GLY A 14 1.43 21.05 8.30
N LEU A 15 1.01 21.62 7.17
CA LEU A 15 0.66 20.86 5.98
C LEU A 15 1.86 20.11 5.40
N THR A 16 3.02 20.77 5.27
CA THR A 16 4.26 20.12 4.82
C THR A 16 4.65 18.95 5.71
N HIS A 17 4.49 19.08 7.02
CA HIS A 17 4.75 17.98 7.95
C HIS A 17 3.79 16.81 7.70
N ARG A 18 2.49 17.06 7.61
CA ARG A 18 1.47 16.02 7.34
C ARG A 18 1.74 15.30 6.01
N MET A 19 2.05 16.04 4.94
CA MET A 19 2.40 15.47 3.64
C MET A 19 3.60 14.52 3.75
N ARG A 20 4.65 14.91 4.48
CA ARG A 20 5.83 14.04 4.70
C ARG A 20 5.47 12.75 5.41
N VAL A 21 4.63 12.81 6.44
CA VAL A 21 4.15 11.63 7.17
C VAL A 21 3.38 10.69 6.25
N ILE A 22 2.45 11.22 5.45
CA ILE A 22 1.69 10.40 4.49
C ILE A 22 2.60 9.77 3.44
N GLN A 23 3.59 10.50 2.91
CA GLN A 23 4.55 9.95 1.96
C GLN A 23 5.38 8.80 2.56
N GLN A 24 5.76 8.90 3.83
CA GLN A 24 6.44 7.83 4.55
C GLN A 24 5.53 6.61 4.72
N GLU A 25 4.26 6.82 5.08
CA GLU A 25 3.30 5.73 5.22
C GLU A 25 3.05 5.01 3.87
N ILE A 26 2.87 5.75 2.77
CA ILE A 26 2.77 5.16 1.42
C ILE A 26 3.99 4.29 1.11
N THR A 27 5.19 4.77 1.45
CA THR A 27 6.43 4.01 1.24
C THR A 27 6.44 2.71 2.05
N THR A 28 6.00 2.75 3.31
CA THR A 28 5.86 1.56 4.15
C THR A 28 4.85 0.58 3.55
N GLN A 29 3.66 1.06 3.17
CA GLN A 29 2.61 0.23 2.58
C GLN A 29 3.05 -0.39 1.25
N ARG A 30 3.84 0.30 0.42
CA ARG A 30 4.42 -0.27 -0.81
C ARG A 30 5.35 -1.46 -0.53
N ARG A 31 6.15 -1.41 0.54
CA ARG A 31 6.99 -2.56 0.94
C ARG A 31 6.15 -3.73 1.45
N GLU A 32 5.09 -3.45 2.19
CA GLU A 32 4.15 -4.49 2.63
C GLU A 32 3.44 -5.14 1.44
N LEU A 33 3.12 -4.36 0.40
CA LEU A 33 2.54 -4.84 -0.85
C LEU A 33 3.49 -5.82 -1.56
N GLU A 34 4.76 -5.43 -1.76
CA GLU A 34 5.79 -6.29 -2.35
C GLU A 34 5.94 -7.62 -1.59
N HIS A 35 5.86 -7.57 -0.26
CA HIS A 35 5.91 -8.76 0.58
C HIS A 35 4.68 -9.67 0.37
N ALA A 36 3.46 -9.10 0.35
CA ALA A 36 2.24 -9.86 0.07
C ALA A 36 2.28 -10.51 -1.33
N GLU A 37 2.76 -9.80 -2.34
CA GLU A 37 2.98 -10.33 -3.69
C GLU A 37 4.04 -11.45 -3.71
N GLY A 38 5.06 -11.37 -2.85
CA GLY A 38 6.00 -12.46 -2.61
C GLY A 38 5.32 -13.71 -2.04
N GLY A 39 4.45 -13.53 -1.05
CA GLY A 39 3.65 -14.60 -0.46
C GLY A 39 2.74 -15.29 -1.47
N ILE A 40 2.03 -14.52 -2.30
CA ILE A 40 1.20 -15.01 -3.40
C ILE A 40 2.00 -15.91 -4.34
N ARG A 41 3.14 -15.41 -4.85
CA ARG A 41 4.01 -16.17 -5.77
C ARG A 41 4.51 -17.48 -5.17
N THR A 42 4.82 -17.49 -3.87
CA THR A 42 5.23 -18.71 -3.16
C THR A 42 4.11 -19.75 -3.14
N GLN A 43 2.87 -19.34 -2.86
CA GLN A 43 1.73 -20.26 -2.82
C GLN A 43 1.31 -20.75 -4.21
N GLU A 44 1.42 -19.91 -5.23
CA GLU A 44 1.19 -20.30 -6.63
C GLU A 44 2.17 -21.41 -7.05
N ARG A 45 3.47 -21.23 -6.81
CA ARG A 45 4.48 -22.27 -7.07
C ARG A 45 4.22 -23.55 -6.28
N ARG A 46 3.77 -23.43 -5.02
CA ARG A 46 3.43 -24.60 -4.21
C ARG A 46 2.27 -25.37 -4.84
N LEU A 47 1.23 -24.69 -5.31
CA LEU A 47 0.11 -25.31 -6.01
C LEU A 47 0.54 -26.02 -7.31
N GLU A 48 1.38 -25.38 -8.12
CA GLU A 48 1.93 -25.98 -9.33
C GLU A 48 2.75 -27.25 -9.04
N ASN A 49 3.54 -27.22 -7.96
CA ASN A 49 4.32 -28.37 -7.51
C ASN A 49 3.44 -29.53 -7.04
N LEU A 50 2.40 -29.24 -6.25
CA LEU A 50 1.44 -30.24 -5.77
C LEU A 50 0.69 -30.88 -6.94
N ASP A 51 0.21 -30.08 -7.89
CA ASP A 51 -0.44 -30.59 -9.11
C ASP A 51 0.52 -31.49 -9.93
N SER A 52 1.78 -31.07 -10.07
CA SER A 52 2.81 -31.85 -10.75
C SER A 52 3.16 -33.15 -10.03
N GLN A 53 3.09 -33.19 -8.69
CA GLN A 53 3.31 -34.42 -7.91
C GLN A 53 2.13 -35.37 -8.04
N ALA A 54 0.90 -34.87 -7.87
CA ALA A 54 -0.33 -35.64 -8.04
C ALA A 54 -0.39 -36.34 -9.41
N ARG A 55 -0.04 -35.62 -10.49
CA ARG A 55 0.02 -36.22 -11.84
C ARG A 55 1.10 -37.29 -11.96
N ARG A 56 2.26 -37.11 -11.34
CA ARG A 56 3.37 -38.06 -11.39
C ARG A 56 3.08 -39.34 -10.60
N THR A 57 2.38 -39.24 -9.47
CA THR A 57 2.04 -40.39 -8.63
C THR A 57 0.74 -41.07 -9.08
N GLY A 58 -0.09 -40.41 -9.88
CA GLY A 58 -1.43 -40.90 -10.24
C GLY A 58 -2.41 -40.86 -9.08
N ASP A 59 -2.08 -40.15 -8.00
CA ASP A 59 -2.88 -40.03 -6.77
C ASP A 59 -3.24 -38.57 -6.50
N PRO A 60 -4.31 -38.05 -7.13
CA PRO A 60 -4.77 -36.68 -6.88
C PRO A 60 -5.42 -36.51 -5.50
N GLU A 61 -5.97 -37.58 -4.90
CA GLU A 61 -6.66 -37.50 -3.61
C GLU A 61 -5.66 -37.32 -2.46
N GLY A 62 -4.48 -37.95 -2.54
CA GLY A 62 -3.40 -37.81 -1.56
C GLY A 62 -2.90 -36.38 -1.36
N PHE A 63 -3.03 -35.50 -2.36
CA PHE A 63 -2.60 -34.10 -2.28
C PHE A 63 -3.74 -33.10 -2.00
N SER A 64 -4.99 -33.58 -1.93
CA SER A 64 -6.18 -32.72 -1.83
C SER A 64 -6.14 -31.77 -0.62
N GLY A 65 -5.69 -32.26 0.53
CA GLY A 65 -5.56 -31.46 1.76
C GLY A 65 -4.52 -30.36 1.65
N GLU A 66 -3.37 -30.65 1.05
CA GLU A 66 -2.29 -29.67 0.84
C GLU A 66 -2.69 -28.61 -0.19
N ILE A 67 -3.36 -29.01 -1.27
CA ILE A 67 -3.91 -28.11 -2.28
C ILE A 67 -4.94 -27.18 -1.63
N ALA A 68 -5.83 -27.71 -0.79
CA ALA A 68 -6.82 -26.90 -0.06
C ALA A 68 -6.16 -25.92 0.92
N ALA A 69 -5.08 -26.33 1.61
CA ALA A 69 -4.30 -25.45 2.47
C ALA A 69 -3.63 -24.31 1.68
N ALA A 70 -2.90 -24.64 0.60
CA ALA A 70 -2.24 -23.65 -0.24
C ALA A 70 -3.23 -22.67 -0.91
N ARG A 71 -4.41 -23.14 -1.33
CA ARG A 71 -5.49 -22.24 -1.84
C ARG A 71 -6.01 -21.28 -0.77
N ARG A 72 -6.15 -21.73 0.48
CA ARG A 72 -6.58 -20.87 1.59
C ARG A 72 -5.52 -19.81 1.89
N GLU A 73 -4.26 -20.19 1.96
CA GLU A 73 -3.13 -19.27 2.17
C GLU A 73 -3.04 -18.25 1.02
N LEU A 74 -3.14 -18.70 -0.24
CA LEU A 74 -3.17 -17.82 -1.41
C LEU A 74 -4.30 -16.79 -1.32
N SER A 75 -5.52 -17.23 -0.97
CA SER A 75 -6.66 -16.32 -0.80
C SER A 75 -6.43 -15.30 0.33
N GLN A 76 -5.76 -15.70 1.42
CA GLN A 76 -5.41 -14.78 2.50
C GLN A 76 -4.39 -13.73 2.06
N GLU A 77 -3.35 -14.12 1.32
CA GLU A 77 -2.36 -13.18 0.80
C GLU A 77 -2.96 -12.23 -0.25
N GLN A 78 -3.85 -12.71 -1.12
CA GLN A 78 -4.61 -11.86 -2.04
C GLN A 78 -5.46 -10.81 -1.31
N ARG A 79 -6.19 -11.21 -0.26
CA ARG A 79 -6.95 -10.26 0.58
C ARG A 79 -6.06 -9.25 1.30
N LYS A 80 -4.85 -9.65 1.72
CA LYS A 80 -3.87 -8.72 2.31
C LYS A 80 -3.41 -7.71 1.27
N ARG A 81 -3.02 -8.15 0.07
CA ARG A 81 -2.66 -7.29 -1.06
C ARG A 81 -3.76 -6.28 -1.36
N ASP A 82 -5.00 -6.73 -1.54
CA ASP A 82 -6.12 -5.85 -1.91
C ASP A 82 -6.38 -4.76 -0.86
N ARG A 83 -6.23 -5.10 0.43
CA ARG A 83 -6.35 -4.12 1.53
C ARG A 83 -5.22 -3.10 1.53
N ILE A 84 -3.98 -3.53 1.29
CA ILE A 84 -2.81 -2.65 1.23
C ILE A 84 -2.94 -1.71 0.03
N GLU A 85 -3.34 -2.23 -1.13
CA GLU A 85 -3.59 -1.41 -2.31
C GLU A 85 -4.67 -0.36 -2.06
N GLN A 86 -5.76 -0.73 -1.38
CA GLN A 86 -6.79 0.24 -1.02
C GLN A 86 -6.24 1.33 -0.10
N LYS A 87 -5.49 0.95 0.94
CA LYS A 87 -4.89 1.91 1.86
C LYS A 87 -3.92 2.86 1.16
N ILE A 88 -3.13 2.37 0.19
CA ILE A 88 -2.26 3.21 -0.63
C ILE A 88 -3.10 4.22 -1.43
N ARG A 89 -4.18 3.79 -2.08
CA ARG A 89 -5.09 4.69 -2.83
C ARG A 89 -5.70 5.78 -1.95
N ASP A 90 -6.12 5.41 -0.73
CA ASP A 90 -6.68 6.35 0.23
C ASP A 90 -5.62 7.39 0.66
N LEU A 91 -4.42 6.94 1.01
CA LEU A 91 -3.30 7.83 1.36
C LEU A 91 -2.86 8.75 0.21
N GLU A 92 -2.87 8.25 -1.03
CA GLU A 92 -2.59 9.05 -2.23
C GLU A 92 -3.67 10.11 -2.48
N THR A 93 -4.92 9.82 -2.12
CA THR A 93 -6.02 10.78 -2.15
C THR A 93 -5.81 11.87 -1.09
N ASP A 94 -5.55 11.48 0.16
CA ASP A 94 -5.27 12.41 1.26
C ASP A 94 -4.07 13.32 0.93
N LEU A 95 -3.00 12.75 0.38
CA LEU A 95 -1.82 13.52 -0.03
C LEU A 95 -2.18 14.58 -1.08
N ARG A 96 -3.02 14.23 -2.05
CA ARG A 96 -3.49 15.15 -3.10
C ARG A 96 -4.31 16.28 -2.50
N GLU A 97 -5.18 16.00 -1.55
CA GLU A 97 -5.97 17.01 -0.84
C GLU A 97 -5.07 17.99 -0.06
N LEU A 98 -4.06 17.48 0.65
CA LEU A 98 -3.09 18.32 1.36
C LEU A 98 -2.29 19.20 0.41
N VAL A 99 -1.87 18.67 -0.75
CA VAL A 99 -1.20 19.45 -1.79
C VAL A 99 -2.11 20.57 -2.30
N ASN A 100 -3.39 20.27 -2.53
CA ASN A 100 -4.37 21.28 -2.97
C ASN A 100 -4.59 22.36 -1.90
N GLU A 101 -4.67 21.99 -0.63
CA GLU A 101 -4.77 22.94 0.49
C GLU A 101 -3.52 23.82 0.56
N PHE A 102 -2.33 23.22 0.49
CA PHE A 102 -1.05 23.93 0.52
C PHE A 102 -0.92 24.94 -0.62
N ASN A 103 -1.31 24.54 -1.83
CA ASN A 103 -1.31 25.42 -3.01
C ASN A 103 -2.36 26.53 -2.89
N SER A 104 -3.55 26.23 -2.38
CA SER A 104 -4.63 27.22 -2.14
C SER A 104 -4.21 28.29 -1.14
N LEU A 105 -3.40 27.91 -0.15
CA LEU A 105 -2.82 28.84 0.82
C LEU A 105 -1.67 29.67 0.23
N ARG A 106 -1.30 29.52 -1.05
CA ARG A 106 -0.15 30.17 -1.70
C ARG A 106 1.12 30.09 -0.85
N CYS A 107 1.38 28.92 -0.27
CA CYS A 107 2.58 28.61 0.51
C CYS A 107 3.84 28.47 -0.39
N GLY A 108 3.96 29.32 -1.40
CA GLY A 108 5.09 29.42 -2.30
C GLY A 108 5.52 30.89 -2.34
N ARG A 109 6.80 31.13 -2.11
CA ARG A 109 7.45 32.43 -2.34
C ARG A 109 7.00 32.97 -3.71
N ASP A 110 6.78 34.28 -3.77
CA ASP A 110 6.60 35.11 -4.98
C ASP A 110 5.17 35.32 -5.51
N ARG A 111 4.55 36.41 -5.02
CA ARG A 111 4.20 37.56 -5.87
C ARG A 111 4.45 38.86 -5.10
N GLU A 112 5.71 39.10 -4.77
CA GLU A 112 6.26 40.43 -4.48
C GLU A 112 7.57 40.57 -5.27
N ALA A 113 7.44 40.87 -6.56
CA ALA A 113 8.39 41.57 -7.42
C ALA A 113 7.68 41.97 -8.71
#